data_AF-A0A9E0KD62-F1
#
_entry.id   AF-A0A9E0KD62-F1
#
_cell.length_a   1.000
_cell.length_b   1.000
_cell.length_c   1.000
_cell.angle_alpha   90.00
_cell.angle_beta   90.00
_cell.angle_gamma   90.00
#
_symmetry.space_group_name_H-M   'P 1'
#
loop_
_entity.id
_entity.type
_entity.pdbx_description
1 polymer ?
#
loop_
_entity_poly.entity_id
_entity_poly.type
_entity_poly.pdbx_seq_one_letter_code
_entity_poly.pdbx_strand_id
1 'polypeptide(L)'
;MKMIWEQSLYISQVCPDLDIGGTAVRRWIAQYEAEQQGLPKVGLPLTAERQRIRALEAEVRRSHEDDEILKKTSAFFTRQL
;
A
#
# COMPACT_ATOMS: atom_id res chain seq x y z
N MET A 1 -5.53 15.34 -17.26
CA MET A 1 -4.54 15.19 -16.16
C MET A 1 -3.88 13.80 -16.17
N LYS A 2 -3.43 13.29 -17.34
CA LYS A 2 -2.85 11.93 -17.47
C LYS A 2 -1.47 11.94 -18.17
N MET A 3 -0.91 13.14 -18.40
CA MET A 3 0.16 13.34 -19.39
C MET A 3 1.58 13.24 -18.80
N ILE A 4 1.75 13.36 -17.48
CA ILE A 4 3.08 13.48 -16.83
C ILE A 4 3.75 12.10 -16.59
N TRP A 5 2.97 11.01 -16.64
CA TRP A 5 3.46 9.66 -16.31
C TRP A 5 3.60 8.74 -17.52
N GLU A 6 2.76 8.91 -18.55
CA GLU A 6 2.85 8.10 -19.80
C GLU A 6 3.97 8.59 -20.73
N GLN A 7 4.43 9.83 -20.55
CA GLN A 7 5.53 10.40 -21.29
C GLN A 7 6.57 10.81 -20.25
N SER A 8 7.81 10.33 -20.40
CA SER A 8 8.96 10.68 -19.54
C SER A 8 9.34 12.16 -19.76
N LEU A 9 8.41 13.07 -19.49
CA LEU A 9 8.56 14.50 -19.65
C LEU A 9 9.14 15.06 -18.35
N TYR A 10 10.24 15.77 -18.47
CA TYR A 10 10.89 16.39 -17.33
C TYR A 10 9.96 17.44 -16.72
N ILE A 11 9.87 17.46 -15.38
CA ILE A 11 9.05 18.44 -14.62
C ILE A 11 9.35 19.89 -15.06
N SER A 12 10.58 20.17 -15.49
CA SER A 12 11.00 21.46 -16.04
C SER A 12 10.30 21.87 -17.34
N GLN A 13 9.81 20.92 -18.13
CA GLN A 13 9.11 21.17 -19.40
C GLN A 13 7.60 21.34 -19.19
N VAL A 14 7.04 20.61 -18.22
CA VAL A 14 5.59 20.58 -17.97
C VAL A 14 5.11 21.79 -17.15
N CYS A 15 5.96 22.35 -16.29
CA CYS A 15 5.59 23.48 -15.44
C CYS A 15 5.28 24.77 -16.20
N PRO A 16 6.09 25.20 -17.20
CA PRO A 16 5.80 26.40 -18.00
C PRO A 16 4.54 26.23 -18.85
N ASP A 17 4.34 25.04 -19.45
CA ASP A 17 3.24 24.78 -20.38
C ASP A 17 1.86 24.73 -19.71
N LEU A 18 1.82 24.43 -18.41
CA LEU A 18 0.58 24.29 -17.63
C LEU A 18 0.35 25.41 -16.61
N ASP A 19 1.28 26.37 -16.47
CA ASP A 19 1.27 27.40 -15.41
C ASP A 19 1.15 26.79 -13.99
N ILE A 20 1.81 25.65 -13.76
CA ILE A 20 1.80 24.94 -12.48
C ILE A 20 3.20 25.01 -11.86
N GLY A 21 3.29 25.54 -10.63
CA GLY A 21 4.53 25.57 -9.88
C GLY A 21 5.13 24.17 -9.65
N GLY A 22 6.42 23.99 -9.92
CA GLY A 22 7.08 22.67 -9.88
C GLY A 22 7.05 21.95 -8.54
N THR A 23 6.87 22.68 -7.44
CA THR A 23 6.66 22.07 -6.10
C THR A 23 5.31 21.36 -6.01
N ALA A 24 4.24 21.90 -6.62
CA ALA A 24 2.94 21.24 -6.66
C ALA A 24 2.99 19.96 -7.48
N VAL A 25 3.64 20.00 -8.66
CA VAL A 25 3.83 18.82 -9.52
C VAL A 25 4.59 17.72 -8.79
N ARG A 26 5.74 18.05 -8.16
CA ARG A 26 6.50 17.08 -7.36
C ARG A 26 5.67 16.45 -6.24
N ARG A 27 4.87 17.26 -5.52
CA ARG A 27 4.01 16.77 -4.45
C ARG A 27 2.94 15.81 -4.99
N TRP A 28 2.31 16.13 -6.11
CA TRP A 28 1.32 15.26 -6.73
C TRP A 28 1.91 13.96 -7.27
N ILE A 29 3.12 14.00 -7.83
CA ILE A 29 3.85 12.79 -8.26
C ILE A 29 4.10 11.88 -7.06
N ALA A 30 4.68 12.39 -5.98
CA ALA A 30 4.96 11.60 -4.77
C ALA A 30 3.67 11.03 -4.14
N GLN A 31 2.60 11.83 -4.13
CA GLN A 31 1.29 11.39 -3.65
C GLN A 31 0.71 10.27 -4.52
N TYR A 32 0.84 10.38 -5.84
CA TYR A 32 0.36 9.38 -6.79
C TYR A 32 1.16 8.06 -6.69
N GLU A 33 2.48 8.12 -6.57
CA GLU A 33 3.32 6.95 -6.32
C GLU A 33 2.95 6.24 -5.02
N ALA A 34 2.71 7.01 -3.96
CA ALA A 34 2.25 6.47 -2.68
C ALA A 34 0.89 5.75 -2.86
N GLU A 35 -0.06 6.35 -3.57
CA GLU A 35 -1.36 5.71 -3.84
C GLU A 35 -1.23 4.42 -4.66
N GLN A 36 -0.32 4.37 -5.65
CA GLN A 36 -0.06 3.17 -6.44
C GLN A 36 0.59 2.05 -5.63
N GLN A 37 1.41 2.38 -4.66
CA GLN A 37 1.97 1.42 -3.69
C GLN A 37 0.96 1.05 -2.59
N GLY A 38 -0.27 1.57 -2.67
CA GLY A 38 -1.28 1.40 -1.65
C GLY A 38 -0.82 1.96 -0.31
N LEU A 39 -0.04 3.04 -0.28
CA LEU A 39 0.31 3.74 0.96
C LEU A 39 -0.81 4.72 1.33
N PRO A 40 -1.03 4.97 2.63
CA PRO A 40 -2.05 5.90 3.08
C PRO A 40 -1.72 7.32 2.61
N LYS A 41 -2.75 8.05 2.18
CA LYS A 41 -2.61 9.47 1.81
C LYS A 41 -2.19 10.26 3.05
N VAL A 42 -1.14 11.07 2.92
CA VAL A 42 -0.62 11.87 4.04
C VAL A 42 -1.70 12.84 4.54
N GLY A 43 -2.00 12.78 5.85
CA GLY A 43 -2.96 13.68 6.51
C GLY A 43 -4.43 13.31 6.35
N LEU A 44 -4.78 12.22 5.64
CA LEU A 44 -6.15 11.74 5.59
C LEU A 44 -6.42 10.62 6.60
N PRO A 45 -7.61 10.59 7.23
CA PRO A 45 -8.05 9.46 8.05
C PRO A 45 -8.00 8.14 7.26
N LEU A 46 -7.76 7.02 7.95
CA LEU A 46 -7.86 5.69 7.36
C LEU A 46 -9.25 5.51 6.71
N THR A 47 -9.28 5.20 5.42
CA THR A 47 -10.52 4.91 4.70
C THR A 47 -11.14 3.61 5.25
N ALA A 48 -12.47 3.46 5.13
CA ALA A 48 -13.17 2.25 5.57
C ALA A 48 -12.63 0.98 4.88
N GLU A 49 -12.28 1.09 3.60
CA GLU A 49 -11.59 0.03 2.85
C GLU A 49 -10.26 -0.34 3.50
N ARG A 50 -9.44 0.65 3.89
CA ARG A 50 -8.16 0.40 4.53
C ARG A 50 -8.30 -0.22 5.92
N GLN A 51 -9.33 0.16 6.67
CA GLN A 51 -9.67 -0.48 7.93
C GLN A 51 -10.04 -1.95 7.70
N ARG A 52 -10.82 -2.24 6.65
CA ARG A 52 -11.19 -3.61 6.29
C ARG A 52 -9.98 -4.44 5.89
N ILE A 53 -9.06 -3.89 5.08
CA ILE A 53 -7.81 -4.55 4.70
C ILE A 53 -7.01 -4.92 5.96
N ARG A 54 -6.79 -3.98 6.88
CA ARG A 54 -6.06 -4.25 8.13
C ARG A 54 -6.73 -5.32 9.00
N ALA A 55 -8.06 -5.31 9.07
CA ALA A 55 -8.81 -6.32 9.81
C ALA A 55 -8.62 -7.72 9.20
N LEU A 56 -8.68 -7.82 7.86
CA LEU A 56 -8.45 -9.06 7.13
C LEU A 56 -7.00 -9.55 7.29
N GLU A 57 -6.01 -8.67 7.17
CA GLU A 57 -4.60 -9.02 7.40
C GLU A 57 -4.37 -9.57 8.82
N ALA A 58 -5.02 -8.99 9.83
CA ALA A 58 -4.95 -9.47 11.20
C ALA A 58 -5.64 -10.82 11.41
N GLU A 59 -6.72 -11.09 10.69
CA GLU A 59 -7.42 -12.39 10.70
C GLU A 59 -6.59 -13.49 10.04
N VAL A 60 -6.02 -13.21 8.85
CA VAL A 60 -5.13 -14.12 8.14
C VAL A 60 -3.94 -14.49 9.01
N ARG A 61 -3.29 -13.51 9.64
CA ARG A 61 -2.17 -13.76 10.55
C ARG A 61 -2.55 -14.70 11.71
N ARG A 62 -3.69 -14.46 12.36
CA ARG A 62 -4.17 -15.33 13.45
C ARG A 62 -4.44 -16.75 12.96
N SER A 63 -5.08 -16.91 11.80
CA SER A 63 -5.31 -18.22 11.21
C SER A 63 -4.01 -18.99 10.95
N HIS A 64 -2.97 -18.31 10.46
CA HIS A 64 -1.66 -18.93 10.26
C HIS A 64 -0.99 -19.33 11.57
N GLU A 65 -1.11 -18.52 12.61
CA GLU A 65 -0.58 -18.84 13.94
C GLU A 65 -1.28 -20.09 14.51
N ASP A 66 -2.61 -20.16 14.40
CA ASP A 66 -3.40 -21.31 14.84
C ASP A 66 -3.04 -22.60 14.09
N ASP A 67 -2.89 -22.52 12.76
CA ASP A 67 -2.45 -23.65 11.92
C ASP A 67 -1.06 -24.15 12.34
N GLU A 68 -0.13 -23.26 12.64
CA GLU A 68 1.21 -23.63 13.10
C GLU A 68 1.18 -24.31 14.47
N ILE A 69 0.31 -23.87 15.38
CA ILE A 69 0.09 -24.53 16.67
C ILE A 69 -0.49 -25.94 16.45
N LEU A 70 -1.53 -26.07 15.62
CA LEU A 70 -2.17 -27.35 15.31
C LEU A 70 -1.20 -28.35 14.67
N LYS A 71 -0.35 -27.90 13.74
CA LYS A 71 0.70 -28.75 13.16
C LYS A 71 1.69 -29.23 14.21
N LYS A 72 2.14 -28.35 15.10
CA LYS A 72 3.08 -28.71 16.18
C LYS A 72 2.46 -29.71 17.16
N THR A 73 1.21 -29.51 17.56
CA THR A 73 0.52 -30.43 18.48
C THR A 73 0.30 -31.78 17.81
N SER A 74 -0.19 -31.80 16.57
CA SER A 74 -0.35 -33.04 15.78
C SER A 74 0.98 -33.79 15.66
N ALA A 75 2.06 -33.11 15.29
CA ALA A 75 3.39 -33.72 15.19
C ALA A 75 3.90 -34.28 16.54
N PHE A 76 3.61 -33.59 17.65
CA PHE A 76 3.94 -34.08 18.99
C PHE A 76 3.18 -35.38 19.31
N PHE A 77 1.87 -35.41 19.08
CA PHE A 77 1.04 -36.58 19.37
C PHE A 77 1.38 -37.78 18.48
N THR A 78 1.67 -37.58 17.19
CA THR A 78 2.10 -38.67 16.30
C THR A 78 3.45 -39.28 16.69
N ARG A 79 4.30 -38.55 17.42
CA ARG A 79 5.62 -39.02 17.85
C ARG A 79 5.60 -39.76 19.20
N GLN A 80 4.51 -39.66 19.95
CA GLN A 80 4.31 -40.34 21.23
C GLN A 80 3.55 -41.67 21.11
N LEU A 81 3.05 -42.00 19.92
CA LEU A 81 2.51 -43.31 19.53
C LEU A 81 3.58 -44.13 18.82
#